data_AF-A0A842KRH7-F1
#
_entry.id   AF-A0A842KRH7-F1
#
_cell.length_a   1.000
_cell.length_b   1.000
_cell.length_c   1.000
_cell.angle_alpha   90.00
_cell.angle_beta   90.00
_cell.angle_gamma   90.00
#
_symmetry.space_group_name_H-M   'P 1'
#
loop_
_entity.id
_entity.type
_entity.pdbx_description
1 polymer ?
#
loop_
_entity_poly.entity_id
_entity_poly.type
_entity_poly.pdbx_seq_one_letter_code
_entity_poly.pdbx_strand_id
1 'polypeptide(L)'
;MNVPSDNSIFVETQAYLKLKNVLEDLKYEKGNIVHVIGTPGTGKSANIYRAIDELGLRVYDVECHLENLSATPQEVFKTIIDNIKRSLDVNSADEAYRRLSTFDAVLFADKFHDSHFLKDDVHGFSEWTLKSRKTPIFYLLCIKEYLKYRKEFKDLNIIFQTAWRLKIGDKKYDIFTDIPIISRILSKILGMIFKVVRIEYTPEETIKIVKAHLNVEEEKIKKYIKVYGCRPRYILDKVKKV
;
A
#
# COMPACT_ATOMS: atom_id res chain seq x y z
N MET A 1 6.82 1.12 14.89
CA MET A 1 5.50 1.57 15.35
C MET A 1 5.39 3.04 15.01
N ASN A 2 4.37 3.45 14.25
CA ASN A 2 4.07 4.88 14.09
C ASN A 2 3.39 5.34 15.38
N VAL A 3 4.12 6.06 16.21
CA VAL A 3 3.52 6.73 17.37
C VAL A 3 2.68 7.90 16.81
N PRO A 4 1.44 8.13 17.28
CA PRO A 4 0.59 9.22 16.79
C PRO A 4 1.27 10.61 16.82
N SER A 5 2.24 10.80 17.72
CA SER A 5 3.04 12.03 17.85
C SER A 5 4.12 12.21 16.77
N ASP A 6 4.56 11.15 16.08
CA ASP A 6 5.56 11.21 15.00
C ASP A 6 4.95 11.75 13.68
N ASN A 7 3.63 11.88 13.58
CA ASN A 7 2.90 12.32 12.38
C ASN A 7 2.59 13.84 12.34
N SER A 8 3.05 14.63 13.31
CA SER A 8 2.81 16.08 13.30
C SER A 8 3.60 16.81 12.20
N ILE A 9 4.72 16.24 11.76
CA ILE A 9 5.62 16.83 10.78
C ILE A 9 5.49 16.06 9.46
N PHE A 10 4.72 16.62 8.53
CA PHE A 10 4.63 16.12 7.15
C PHE A 10 5.26 17.11 6.19
N VAL A 11 6.16 16.64 5.33
CA VAL A 11 6.79 17.47 4.30
C VAL A 11 6.10 17.18 2.97
N GLU A 12 5.46 18.20 2.40
CA GLU A 12 4.88 18.10 1.06
C GLU A 12 6.00 17.90 0.02
N THR A 13 5.86 16.84 -0.77
CA THR A 13 6.80 16.47 -1.85
C THR A 13 6.08 16.42 -3.18
N GLN A 14 6.83 16.38 -4.28
CA GLN A 14 6.22 16.23 -5.60
C GLN A 14 5.48 14.89 -5.76
N ALA A 15 5.99 13.83 -5.12
CA ALA A 15 5.30 12.53 -5.09
C ALA A 15 3.97 12.60 -4.31
N TYR A 16 3.95 13.33 -3.19
CA TYR A 16 2.74 13.58 -2.41
C TYR A 16 1.69 14.34 -3.21
N LEU A 17 2.07 15.46 -3.84
CA LEU A 17 1.13 16.28 -4.62
C LEU A 17 0.51 15.49 -5.78
N LYS A 18 1.30 14.66 -6.46
CA LYS A 18 0.79 13.74 -7.49
C LYS A 18 -0.22 12.73 -6.91
N LEU A 19 0.07 12.17 -5.74
CA LEU A 19 -0.86 11.26 -5.06
C LEU A 19 -2.16 11.99 -4.70
N LYS A 20 -2.05 13.15 -4.08
CA LYS A 20 -3.20 13.96 -3.65
C LYS A 20 -4.13 14.27 -4.81
N ASN A 21 -3.58 14.73 -5.94
CA ASN A 21 -4.39 15.01 -7.15
C ASN A 21 -5.11 13.75 -7.66
N VAL A 22 -4.42 12.61 -7.72
CA VAL A 22 -5.04 11.33 -8.15
C VAL A 22 -6.14 10.87 -7.19
N LEU A 23 -5.96 11.10 -5.89
CA LEU A 23 -6.95 10.73 -4.88
C LEU A 23 -8.15 11.70 -4.84
N GLU A 24 -7.95 12.97 -5.19
CA GLU A 24 -9.02 13.96 -5.28
C GLU A 24 -10.05 13.59 -6.34
N ASP A 25 -9.60 13.08 -7.51
CA ASP A 25 -10.48 12.59 -8.58
C ASP A 25 -11.49 11.53 -8.08
N LEU A 26 -11.13 10.74 -7.06
CA LEU A 26 -11.94 9.62 -6.57
C LEU A 26 -13.26 10.06 -5.91
N LYS A 27 -13.40 11.35 -5.57
CA LYS A 27 -14.67 11.93 -5.11
C LYS A 27 -15.71 12.03 -6.23
N TYR A 28 -15.24 12.26 -7.45
CA TYR A 28 -16.07 12.63 -8.59
C TYR A 28 -16.17 11.50 -9.61
N GLU A 29 -15.15 10.64 -9.67
CA GLU A 29 -15.05 9.55 -10.62
C GLU A 29 -15.04 8.20 -9.92
N LYS A 30 -15.71 7.19 -10.51
CA LYS A 30 -15.73 5.80 -10.05
C LYS A 30 -15.01 4.86 -11.02
N GLY A 31 -14.72 3.65 -10.58
CA GLY A 31 -14.09 2.60 -11.41
C GLY A 31 -12.57 2.74 -11.51
N ASN A 32 -11.96 3.58 -10.67
CA ASN A 32 -10.52 3.79 -10.67
C ASN A 32 -9.81 2.75 -9.80
N ILE A 33 -8.77 2.12 -10.34
CA ILE A 33 -7.83 1.34 -9.54
C ILE A 33 -6.51 2.11 -9.47
N VAL A 34 -6.10 2.45 -8.25
CA VAL A 34 -4.91 3.24 -7.95
C VAL A 34 -3.87 2.36 -7.27
N HIS A 35 -2.70 2.20 -7.89
CA HIS A 35 -1.56 1.53 -7.27
C HIS A 35 -0.56 2.55 -6.75
N VAL A 36 -0.35 2.57 -5.44
CA VAL A 36 0.68 3.38 -4.79
C VAL A 36 1.91 2.51 -4.56
N ILE A 37 2.96 2.73 -5.35
CA ILE A 37 4.20 1.94 -5.35
C ILE A 37 5.37 2.74 -4.77
N GLY A 38 6.44 2.07 -4.35
CA GLY A 38 7.65 2.71 -3.84
C GLY A 38 8.46 1.78 -2.95
N THR A 39 9.78 2.02 -2.85
CA THR A 39 10.66 1.19 -2.03
C THR A 39 10.23 1.19 -0.56
N PRO A 40 10.52 0.11 0.20
CA PRO A 40 10.34 0.12 1.64
C PRO A 40 11.02 1.32 2.28
N GLY A 41 10.32 1.99 3.21
CA GLY A 41 10.84 3.15 3.93
C GLY A 41 10.70 4.51 3.24
N THR A 42 10.04 4.59 2.07
CA THR A 42 9.68 5.88 1.44
C THR A 42 8.41 6.52 2.03
N GLY A 43 7.72 5.86 2.97
CA GLY A 43 6.55 6.47 3.62
C GLY A 43 5.28 6.48 2.77
N LYS A 44 5.05 5.44 1.94
CA LYS A 44 3.80 5.25 1.19
C LYS A 44 2.56 5.45 2.06
N SER A 45 2.50 4.76 3.20
CA SER A 45 1.38 4.86 4.14
C SER A 45 1.17 6.29 4.64
N ALA A 46 2.25 6.98 5.03
CA ALA A 46 2.17 8.37 5.49
C ALA A 46 1.57 9.30 4.41
N ASN A 47 1.99 9.13 3.15
CA ASN A 47 1.45 9.90 2.04
C ASN A 47 -0.04 9.58 1.78
N ILE A 48 -0.41 8.29 1.78
CA ILE A 48 -1.79 7.84 1.53
C ILE A 48 -2.74 8.36 2.61
N TYR A 49 -2.45 8.07 3.89
CA TYR A 49 -3.35 8.46 4.98
C TYR A 49 -3.42 9.98 5.13
N ARG A 50 -2.30 10.71 4.91
CA ARG A 50 -2.31 12.17 4.91
C ARG A 50 -3.19 12.74 3.81
N ALA A 51 -3.11 12.21 2.59
CA ALA A 51 -3.94 12.67 1.48
C ALA A 51 -5.42 12.34 1.69
N ILE A 52 -5.74 11.15 2.21
CA ILE A 52 -7.12 10.75 2.56
C ILE A 52 -7.72 11.71 3.59
N ASP A 53 -6.97 12.01 4.65
CA ASP A 53 -7.39 12.91 5.74
C ASP A 53 -7.59 14.34 5.23
N GLU A 54 -6.61 14.91 4.53
CA GLU A 54 -6.71 16.29 4.01
C GLU A 54 -7.85 16.46 2.98
N LEU A 55 -8.10 15.44 2.17
CA LEU A 55 -9.18 15.47 1.20
C LEU A 55 -10.52 15.11 1.85
N GLY A 56 -10.57 14.60 3.08
CA GLY A 56 -11.80 14.12 3.71
C GLY A 56 -12.47 12.99 2.92
N LEU A 57 -11.68 12.07 2.35
CA LEU A 57 -12.21 10.93 1.60
C LEU A 57 -12.83 9.91 2.56
N ARG A 58 -14.07 9.48 2.27
CA ARG A 58 -14.71 8.37 2.96
C ARG A 58 -14.13 7.06 2.43
N VAL A 59 -13.16 6.51 3.15
CA VAL A 59 -12.44 5.30 2.75
C VAL A 59 -12.83 4.11 3.62
N TYR A 60 -13.12 2.98 2.97
CA TYR A 60 -13.20 1.70 3.65
C TYR A 60 -11.81 1.05 3.67
N ASP A 61 -11.17 0.99 4.84
CA ASP A 61 -9.83 0.42 5.02
C ASP A 61 -9.93 -1.08 5.35
N VAL A 62 -9.45 -1.92 4.43
CA VAL A 62 -9.65 -3.36 4.48
C VAL A 62 -8.72 -4.00 5.51
N GLU A 63 -9.28 -4.83 6.38
CA GLU A 63 -8.53 -5.65 7.33
C GLU A 63 -8.37 -7.09 6.83
N CYS A 64 -7.18 -7.66 6.98
CA CYS A 64 -6.91 -9.08 6.71
C CYS A 64 -6.46 -9.76 8.00
N HIS A 65 -7.30 -10.65 8.55
CA HIS A 65 -6.97 -11.44 9.73
C HIS A 65 -6.94 -12.91 9.34
N LEU A 66 -5.74 -13.43 9.08
CA LEU A 66 -5.56 -14.84 8.77
C LEU A 66 -5.25 -15.59 10.07
N GLU A 67 -5.99 -16.66 10.34
CA GLU A 67 -5.79 -17.51 11.52
C GLU A 67 -4.49 -18.33 11.42
N ASN A 68 -4.07 -18.70 10.20
CA ASN A 68 -2.84 -19.44 10.00
C ASN A 68 -2.17 -19.09 8.66
N LEU A 69 -0.84 -19.24 8.63
CA LEU A 69 -0.02 -18.95 7.45
C LEU A 69 0.00 -20.09 6.41
N SER A 70 -0.55 -21.25 6.75
CA SER A 70 -0.71 -22.40 5.84
C SER A 70 -1.95 -22.30 4.95
N ALA A 71 -2.79 -21.27 5.15
CA ALA A 71 -4.02 -21.07 4.41
C ALA A 71 -3.79 -21.13 2.89
N THR A 72 -4.70 -21.79 2.20
CA THR A 72 -4.74 -21.83 0.74
C THR A 72 -5.16 -20.47 0.18
N PRO A 73 -4.81 -20.16 -1.08
CA PRO A 73 -5.30 -18.95 -1.77
C PRO A 73 -6.81 -18.75 -1.67
N GLN A 74 -7.60 -19.82 -1.75
CA GLN A 74 -9.05 -19.80 -1.63
C GLN A 74 -9.51 -19.42 -0.24
N GLU A 75 -8.87 -19.96 0.81
CA GLU A 75 -9.17 -19.61 2.20
C GLU A 75 -8.81 -18.16 2.50
N VAL A 76 -7.66 -17.67 2.01
CA VAL A 76 -7.28 -16.25 2.14
C VAL A 76 -8.32 -15.36 1.46
N PHE A 77 -8.68 -15.67 0.22
CA PHE A 77 -9.68 -14.91 -0.52
C PHE A 77 -11.04 -14.89 0.21
N LYS A 78 -11.51 -16.06 0.64
CA LYS A 78 -12.74 -16.21 1.42
C LYS A 78 -12.68 -15.40 2.71
N THR A 79 -11.56 -15.44 3.43
CA THR A 79 -11.38 -14.70 4.69
C THR A 79 -11.52 -13.19 4.47
N ILE A 80 -10.93 -12.66 3.39
CA ILE A 80 -11.04 -11.23 3.05
C ILE A 80 -12.50 -10.85 2.78
N ILE A 81 -13.21 -11.63 1.95
CA ILE A 81 -14.62 -11.36 1.64
C ILE A 81 -15.51 -11.51 2.88
N ASP A 82 -15.29 -12.54 3.69
CA ASP A 82 -16.05 -12.76 4.93
C ASP A 82 -15.82 -11.63 5.94
N ASN A 83 -14.59 -11.11 6.05
CA ASN A 83 -14.29 -9.95 6.90
C ASN A 83 -15.00 -8.68 6.41
N ILE A 84 -14.98 -8.42 5.10
CA ILE A 84 -15.71 -7.30 4.49
C ILE A 84 -17.20 -7.43 4.78
N LYS A 85 -17.78 -8.59 4.50
CA LYS A 85 -19.20 -8.88 4.75
C LYS A 85 -19.59 -8.64 6.20
N ARG A 86 -18.81 -9.17 7.14
CA ARG A 86 -19.04 -9.00 8.58
C ARG A 86 -18.98 -7.52 8.99
N SER A 87 -17.98 -6.78 8.52
CA SER A 87 -17.81 -5.37 8.89
C SER A 87 -18.90 -4.46 8.32
N LEU A 88 -19.51 -4.84 7.20
CA LEU A 88 -20.58 -4.10 6.54
C LEU A 88 -21.98 -4.60 6.92
N ASP A 89 -22.04 -5.63 7.78
CA ASP A 89 -23.28 -6.32 8.19
C ASP A 89 -24.13 -6.81 7.01
N VAL A 90 -23.51 -7.56 6.10
CA VAL A 90 -24.17 -8.09 4.89
C VAL A 90 -23.93 -9.59 4.70
N ASN A 91 -24.91 -10.26 4.09
CA ASN A 91 -24.90 -11.73 3.97
C ASN A 91 -24.37 -12.25 2.62
N SER A 92 -24.15 -11.38 1.62
CA SER A 92 -23.68 -11.76 0.29
C SER A 92 -22.51 -10.90 -0.21
N ALA A 93 -21.72 -11.44 -1.14
CA ALA A 93 -20.63 -10.69 -1.78
C ALA A 93 -21.15 -9.56 -2.67
N ASP A 94 -22.24 -9.80 -3.41
CA ASP A 94 -22.91 -8.76 -4.21
C ASP A 94 -23.31 -7.54 -3.37
N GLU A 95 -23.92 -7.79 -2.22
CA GLU A 95 -24.32 -6.71 -1.30
C GLU A 95 -23.10 -6.02 -0.70
N ALA A 96 -22.04 -6.76 -0.38
CA ALA A 96 -20.78 -6.17 0.06
C ALA A 96 -20.21 -5.20 -0.99
N TYR A 97 -20.14 -5.60 -2.26
CA TYR A 97 -19.65 -4.72 -3.32
C TYR A 97 -20.53 -3.48 -3.51
N ARG A 98 -21.85 -3.62 -3.44
CA ARG A 98 -22.78 -2.47 -3.47
C ARG A 98 -22.61 -1.54 -2.27
N ARG A 99 -22.34 -2.06 -1.07
CA ARG A 99 -22.06 -1.22 0.10
C ARG A 99 -20.72 -0.51 -0.05
N LEU A 100 -19.70 -1.21 -0.54
CA LEU A 100 -18.37 -0.64 -0.80
C LEU A 100 -18.43 0.52 -1.81
N SER A 101 -19.35 0.52 -2.78
CA SER A 101 -19.46 1.61 -3.76
C SER A 101 -20.01 2.92 -3.18
N THR A 102 -20.57 2.87 -1.96
CA THR A 102 -20.98 4.07 -1.24
C THR A 102 -19.81 4.87 -0.66
N PHE A 103 -18.63 4.24 -0.52
CA PHE A 103 -17.39 4.89 -0.13
C PHE A 103 -16.74 5.58 -1.34
N ASP A 104 -15.88 6.57 -1.06
CA ASP A 104 -15.12 7.26 -2.09
C ASP A 104 -14.01 6.34 -2.63
N ALA A 105 -13.45 5.48 -1.77
CA ALA A 105 -12.54 4.40 -2.17
C ALA A 105 -12.49 3.24 -1.15
N VAL A 106 -12.06 2.07 -1.63
CA VAL A 106 -11.66 0.91 -0.84
C VAL A 106 -10.13 0.85 -0.77
N LEU A 107 -9.57 0.83 0.43
CA LEU A 107 -8.12 0.87 0.65
C LEU A 107 -7.59 -0.48 1.11
N PHE A 108 -6.64 -1.01 0.36
CA PHE A 108 -5.81 -2.16 0.74
C PHE A 108 -4.42 -1.64 1.09
N ALA A 109 -4.20 -1.32 2.37
CA ALA A 109 -2.96 -0.75 2.87
C ALA A 109 -2.42 -1.47 4.12
N ASP A 110 -1.86 -0.73 5.07
CA ASP A 110 -1.18 -1.31 6.24
C ASP A 110 -2.08 -2.26 7.05
N LYS A 111 -3.37 -1.95 7.23
CA LYS A 111 -4.31 -2.85 7.93
C LYS A 111 -4.55 -4.18 7.21
N PHE A 112 -4.42 -4.18 5.89
CA PHE A 112 -4.53 -5.38 5.08
C PHE A 112 -3.22 -6.19 5.10
N HIS A 113 -2.10 -5.49 4.90
CA HIS A 113 -0.79 -6.09 4.75
C HIS A 113 -0.21 -6.58 6.08
N ASP A 114 -0.33 -5.76 7.10
CA ASP A 114 0.52 -5.78 8.29
C ASP A 114 -0.33 -5.82 9.58
N SER A 115 -1.54 -6.40 9.53
CA SER A 115 -2.46 -6.57 10.67
C SER A 115 -1.85 -7.29 11.87
N HIS A 116 -0.87 -8.16 11.65
CA HIS A 116 -0.07 -8.83 12.69
C HIS A 116 0.74 -7.88 13.58
N PHE A 117 0.95 -6.63 13.18
CA PHE A 117 1.52 -5.59 14.05
C PHE A 117 0.45 -4.79 14.82
N LEU A 118 -0.83 -5.03 14.54
CA LEU A 118 -1.97 -4.29 15.11
C LEU A 118 -2.77 -5.12 16.13
N LYS A 119 -2.77 -6.44 16.01
CA LYS A 119 -3.45 -7.38 16.92
C LYS A 119 -2.57 -8.61 17.13
N ASP A 120 -2.49 -9.07 18.38
CA ASP A 120 -1.82 -10.32 18.72
C ASP A 120 -2.60 -11.51 18.13
N ASP A 121 -1.88 -12.60 17.80
CA ASP A 121 -2.42 -13.88 17.28
C ASP A 121 -3.16 -13.84 15.93
N VAL A 122 -2.98 -12.80 15.12
CA VAL A 122 -3.48 -12.76 13.74
C VAL A 122 -2.37 -12.49 12.74
N HIS A 123 -2.50 -13.08 11.54
CA HIS A 123 -1.53 -12.90 10.46
C HIS A 123 -2.04 -11.95 9.38
N GLY A 124 -1.16 -11.09 8.89
CA GLY A 124 -1.44 -10.19 7.77
C GLY A 124 -1.14 -10.80 6.40
N PHE A 125 -1.65 -10.18 5.34
CA PHE A 125 -1.41 -10.65 3.97
C PHE A 125 0.08 -10.66 3.61
N SER A 126 0.87 -9.72 4.14
CA SER A 126 2.34 -9.69 3.96
C SER A 126 3.00 -10.96 4.48
N GLU A 127 2.61 -11.46 5.66
CA GLU A 127 3.23 -12.67 6.24
C GLU A 127 2.85 -13.91 5.45
N TRP A 128 1.59 -14.01 5.04
CA TRP A 128 1.11 -15.13 4.23
C TRP A 128 1.84 -15.19 2.89
N THR A 129 1.94 -14.06 2.18
CA THR A 129 2.65 -14.00 0.89
C THR A 129 4.14 -14.32 1.01
N LEU A 130 4.76 -14.06 2.17
CA LEU A 130 6.15 -14.41 2.43
C LEU A 130 6.39 -15.92 2.59
N LYS A 131 5.39 -16.67 3.08
CA LYS A 131 5.49 -18.13 3.27
C LYS A 131 4.89 -18.91 2.11
N SER A 132 3.90 -18.36 1.42
CA SER A 132 3.16 -19.04 0.36
C SER A 132 3.86 -18.96 -0.99
N ARG A 133 4.14 -20.13 -1.59
CA ARG A 133 4.53 -20.23 -3.01
C ARG A 133 3.34 -20.10 -3.96
N LYS A 134 2.11 -20.08 -3.43
CA LYS A 134 0.85 -20.06 -4.19
C LYS A 134 0.25 -18.65 -4.33
N THR A 135 0.99 -17.60 -3.96
CA THR A 135 0.58 -16.20 -4.12
C THR A 135 0.09 -15.85 -5.53
N PRO A 136 0.70 -16.33 -6.64
CA PRO A 136 0.16 -16.07 -7.98
C PRO A 136 -1.27 -16.62 -8.20
N ILE A 137 -1.61 -17.75 -7.58
CA ILE A 137 -2.96 -18.34 -7.66
C ILE A 137 -3.96 -17.42 -6.97
N PHE A 138 -3.59 -16.81 -5.84
CA PHE A 138 -4.43 -15.81 -5.16
C PHE A 138 -4.73 -14.61 -6.07
N TYR A 139 -3.71 -14.07 -6.76
CA TYR A 139 -3.94 -12.97 -7.70
C TYR A 139 -4.87 -13.37 -8.86
N LEU A 140 -4.74 -14.60 -9.38
CA LEU A 140 -5.68 -15.13 -10.38
C LEU A 140 -7.11 -15.23 -9.85
N LEU A 141 -7.31 -15.58 -8.58
CA LEU A 141 -8.63 -15.56 -7.94
C LEU A 141 -9.21 -14.14 -7.89
N CYS A 142 -8.41 -13.15 -7.48
CA CYS A 142 -8.85 -11.75 -7.47
C CYS A 142 -9.24 -11.26 -8.87
N ILE A 143 -8.47 -11.62 -9.91
CA ILE A 143 -8.79 -11.28 -11.30
C ILE A 143 -10.10 -11.96 -11.73
N LYS A 144 -10.27 -13.24 -11.42
CA LYS A 144 -11.50 -13.98 -11.71
C LYS A 144 -12.70 -13.33 -11.03
N GLU A 145 -12.56 -12.91 -9.78
CA GLU A 145 -13.61 -12.20 -9.04
C GLU A 145 -13.94 -10.85 -9.69
N TYR A 146 -12.92 -10.04 -10.01
CA TYR A 146 -13.11 -8.78 -10.73
C TYR A 146 -13.87 -8.96 -12.04
N LEU A 147 -13.55 -10.00 -12.82
CA LEU A 147 -14.25 -10.30 -14.07
C LEU A 147 -15.70 -10.74 -13.82
N LYS A 148 -15.94 -11.49 -12.74
CA LYS A 148 -17.29 -11.96 -12.35
C LYS A 148 -18.19 -10.79 -11.95
N TYR A 149 -17.70 -9.85 -11.16
CA TYR A 149 -18.46 -8.69 -10.65
C TYR A 149 -18.10 -7.38 -11.36
N ARG A 150 -17.75 -7.46 -12.65
CA ARG A 150 -17.23 -6.31 -13.39
C ARG A 150 -18.19 -5.12 -13.39
N LYS A 151 -19.50 -5.34 -13.26
CA LYS A 151 -20.50 -4.26 -13.20
C LYS A 151 -20.38 -3.48 -11.89
N GLU A 152 -20.28 -4.19 -10.78
CA GLU A 152 -20.13 -3.63 -9.44
C GLU A 152 -18.77 -2.92 -9.30
N PHE A 153 -17.71 -3.50 -9.86
CA PHE A 153 -16.37 -2.90 -9.83
C PHE A 153 -16.25 -1.61 -10.66
N LYS A 154 -17.15 -1.33 -11.60
CA LYS A 154 -17.18 -0.03 -12.31
C LYS A 154 -17.57 1.13 -11.39
N ASP A 155 -18.28 0.84 -10.31
CA ASP A 155 -18.73 1.84 -9.35
C ASP A 155 -17.81 1.91 -8.11
N LEU A 156 -16.70 1.16 -8.13
CA LEU A 156 -15.73 1.08 -7.03
C LEU A 156 -14.42 1.76 -7.41
N ASN A 157 -13.93 2.60 -6.51
CA ASN A 157 -12.52 3.00 -6.53
C ASN A 157 -11.73 2.13 -5.57
N ILE A 158 -10.56 1.67 -5.98
CA ILE A 158 -9.70 0.80 -5.17
C ILE A 158 -8.30 1.38 -5.12
N ILE A 159 -7.76 1.53 -3.92
CA ILE A 159 -6.39 1.99 -3.69
C ILE A 159 -5.59 0.82 -3.12
N PHE A 160 -4.52 0.43 -3.81
CA PHE A 160 -3.58 -0.59 -3.35
C PHE A 160 -2.27 0.08 -2.92
N GLN A 161 -1.94 0.01 -1.63
CA GLN A 161 -0.57 0.25 -1.18
C GLN A 161 0.29 -0.95 -1.57
N THR A 162 0.96 -0.83 -2.70
CA THR A 162 1.51 -2.00 -3.37
C THR A 162 2.98 -2.19 -3.02
N ALA A 163 3.31 -3.35 -2.45
CA ALA A 163 4.67 -3.90 -2.41
C ALA A 163 4.61 -5.33 -2.96
N TRP A 164 4.98 -5.56 -4.22
CA TRP A 164 4.91 -6.92 -4.78
C TRP A 164 6.16 -7.67 -4.37
N ARG A 165 6.09 -8.30 -3.20
CA ARG A 165 7.17 -9.14 -2.69
C ARG A 165 7.01 -10.55 -3.27
N LEU A 166 7.98 -10.99 -4.06
CA LEU A 166 8.15 -12.39 -4.44
C LEU A 166 9.31 -13.01 -3.67
N LYS A 167 9.11 -14.26 -3.24
CA LYS A 167 10.22 -15.11 -2.82
C LYS A 167 10.69 -15.92 -4.04
N ILE A 168 11.93 -15.69 -4.48
CA ILE A 168 12.59 -16.50 -5.52
C ILE A 168 13.78 -17.19 -4.86
N GLY A 169 13.73 -18.52 -4.75
CA GLY A 169 14.67 -19.28 -3.92
C GLY A 169 14.53 -18.91 -2.44
N ASP A 170 15.64 -18.63 -1.77
CA ASP A 170 15.66 -18.12 -0.38
C ASP A 170 15.69 -16.59 -0.27
N LYS A 171 15.76 -15.88 -1.40
CA LYS A 171 15.84 -14.42 -1.44
C LYS A 171 14.46 -13.81 -1.70
N LYS A 172 14.23 -12.67 -1.04
CA LYS A 172 13.02 -11.86 -1.14
C LYS A 172 13.29 -10.71 -2.09
N TYR A 173 12.40 -10.51 -3.06
CA TYR A 173 12.51 -9.44 -4.05
C TYR A 173 11.21 -8.66 -4.07
N ASP A 174 11.27 -7.34 -3.98
CA ASP A 174 10.18 -6.46 -4.40
C ASP A 174 10.26 -6.28 -5.92
N ILE A 175 9.29 -6.81 -6.65
CA ILE A 175 9.27 -6.80 -8.12
C ILE A 175 9.37 -5.37 -8.68
N PHE A 176 8.83 -4.38 -7.98
CA PHE A 176 8.81 -3.00 -8.46
C PHE A 176 10.10 -2.23 -8.19
N THR A 177 11.02 -2.79 -7.41
CA THR A 177 12.22 -2.04 -6.99
C THR A 177 13.51 -2.82 -7.10
N ASP A 178 13.47 -4.14 -6.95
CA ASP A 178 14.66 -4.97 -6.84
C ASP A 178 15.06 -5.60 -8.18
N ILE A 179 14.20 -5.48 -9.21
CA ILE A 179 14.50 -5.91 -10.59
C ILE A 179 14.29 -4.73 -11.55
N PRO A 180 15.35 -3.95 -11.86
CA PRO A 180 15.24 -2.66 -12.58
C PRO A 180 14.56 -2.74 -13.95
N ILE A 181 14.73 -3.85 -14.66
CA ILE A 181 14.18 -4.06 -16.00
C ILE A 181 12.68 -4.39 -15.90
N ILE A 182 12.33 -5.31 -15.00
CA ILE A 182 10.96 -5.78 -14.80
C ILE A 182 10.10 -4.67 -14.18
N SER A 183 10.65 -3.87 -13.26
CA SER A 183 9.91 -2.80 -12.59
C SER A 183 9.43 -1.70 -13.53
N ARG A 184 10.26 -1.28 -14.50
CA ARG A 184 9.89 -0.27 -15.50
C ARG A 184 8.83 -0.79 -16.46
N ILE A 185 8.95 -2.05 -16.89
CA ILE A 185 8.01 -2.69 -17.81
C ILE A 185 6.66 -2.91 -17.11
N LEU A 186 6.64 -3.49 -15.91
CA LEU A 186 5.41 -3.72 -15.15
C LEU A 186 4.74 -2.41 -14.74
N SER A 187 5.49 -1.39 -14.33
CA SER A 187 4.88 -0.09 -14.01
C SER A 187 4.23 0.55 -15.24
N LYS A 188 4.82 0.39 -16.43
CA LYS A 188 4.21 0.85 -17.69
C LYS A 188 2.97 0.06 -18.06
N ILE A 189 3.01 -1.28 -17.96
CA ILE A 189 1.87 -2.15 -18.26
C ILE A 189 0.72 -1.88 -17.29
N LEU A 190 1.00 -1.77 -15.98
CA LEU A 190 0.00 -1.38 -14.99
C LEU A 190 -0.53 0.02 -15.27
N GLY A 191 0.34 0.98 -15.62
CA GLY A 191 -0.05 2.34 -15.96
C GLY A 191 -0.93 2.48 -17.21
N MET A 192 -0.96 1.46 -18.08
CA MET A 192 -1.90 1.42 -19.23
C MET A 192 -3.33 1.07 -18.81
N ILE A 193 -3.51 0.43 -17.65
CA ILE A 193 -4.79 -0.13 -17.21
C ILE A 193 -5.28 0.57 -15.93
N PHE A 194 -4.36 1.04 -15.10
CA PHE A 194 -4.60 1.57 -13.75
C PHE A 194 -3.84 2.88 -13.52
N LYS A 195 -4.33 3.71 -12.59
CA LYS A 195 -3.58 4.89 -12.13
C LYS A 195 -2.42 4.41 -11.26
N VAL A 196 -1.18 4.70 -11.61
CA VAL A 196 0.01 4.29 -10.83
C VAL A 196 0.71 5.53 -10.28
N VAL A 197 0.83 5.62 -8.95
CA VAL A 197 1.53 6.70 -8.26
C VAL A 197 2.77 6.14 -7.56
N ARG A 198 3.93 6.69 -7.86
CA ARG A 198 5.22 6.24 -7.33
C ARG A 198 5.71 7.21 -6.26
N ILE A 199 5.88 6.70 -5.04
CA ILE A 199 6.44 7.42 -3.90
C ILE A 199 7.95 7.22 -3.87
N GLU A 200 8.63 8.12 -4.56
CA GLU A 200 10.08 8.24 -4.65
C GLU A 200 10.46 9.71 -4.48
N TYR A 201 11.65 9.94 -3.92
CA TYR A 201 12.11 11.29 -3.58
C TYR A 201 13.45 11.57 -4.24
N THR A 202 13.66 12.84 -4.57
CA THR A 202 15.01 13.31 -4.89
C THR A 202 15.90 13.33 -3.64
N PRO A 203 17.24 13.42 -3.78
CA PRO A 203 18.12 13.65 -2.65
C PRO A 203 17.73 14.90 -1.84
N GLU A 204 17.32 15.98 -2.52
CA GLU A 204 16.92 17.24 -1.90
C GLU A 204 15.63 17.08 -1.09
N GLU A 205 14.61 16.41 -1.65
CA GLU A 205 13.39 16.08 -0.92
C GLU A 205 13.68 15.18 0.28
N THR A 206 14.56 14.20 0.12
CA THR A 206 14.98 13.31 1.21
C THR A 206 15.65 14.08 2.34
N ILE A 207 16.56 15.01 2.01
CA ILE A 207 17.20 15.89 2.99
C ILE A 207 16.16 16.73 3.73
N LYS A 208 15.21 17.34 3.01
CA LYS A 208 14.13 18.13 3.63
C LYS A 208 13.31 17.29 4.61
N ILE A 209 12.90 16.09 4.21
CA ILE A 209 12.15 15.16 5.08
C ILE A 209 12.95 14.83 6.35
N VAL A 210 14.22 14.45 6.19
CA VAL A 210 15.06 14.06 7.33
C VAL A 210 15.31 15.24 8.29
N LYS A 211 15.63 16.43 7.75
CA LYS A 211 15.87 17.64 8.56
C LYS A 211 14.62 18.14 9.27
N ALA A 212 13.44 17.90 8.71
CA ALA A 212 12.18 18.23 9.38
C ALA A 212 11.96 17.39 10.64
N HIS A 213 12.48 16.16 10.68
CA HIS A 213 12.30 15.24 11.82
C HIS A 213 13.48 15.21 12.80
N LEU A 214 14.69 15.61 12.36
CA LEU A 214 15.90 15.59 13.17
C LEU A 214 16.81 16.78 12.83
N ASN A 215 17.37 17.41 13.85
CA ASN A 215 18.38 18.45 13.67
C ASN A 215 19.75 17.83 13.35
N VAL A 216 20.01 17.54 12.07
CA VAL A 216 21.19 16.82 11.61
C VAL A 216 21.84 17.56 10.44
N GLU A 217 23.18 17.57 10.42
CA GLU A 217 23.94 18.15 9.32
C GLU A 217 23.65 17.47 7.98
N GLU A 218 23.48 18.28 6.95
CA GLU A 218 23.14 17.82 5.60
C GLU A 218 24.18 16.83 5.04
N GLU A 219 25.47 17.04 5.31
CA GLU A 219 26.54 16.15 4.85
C GLU A 219 26.44 14.74 5.44
N LYS A 220 25.99 14.61 6.70
CA LYS A 220 25.71 13.30 7.30
C LYS A 220 24.54 12.61 6.60
N ILE A 221 23.50 13.36 6.23
CA ILE A 221 22.34 12.84 5.49
C ILE A 221 22.76 12.39 4.09
N LYS A 222 23.53 13.20 3.35
CA LYS A 222 24.05 12.86 2.02
C LYS A 222 24.86 11.57 2.02
N LYS A 223 25.70 11.35 3.05
CA LYS A 223 26.42 10.07 3.22
C LYS A 223 25.47 8.88 3.29
N TYR A 224 24.39 8.99 4.06
CA TYR A 224 23.40 7.91 4.15
C TYR A 224 22.55 7.75 2.89
N ILE A 225 22.22 8.83 2.17
CA ILE A 225 21.56 8.73 0.86
C ILE A 225 22.42 7.94 -0.13
N LYS A 226 23.75 8.14 -0.15
CA LYS A 226 24.65 7.39 -1.02
C LYS A 226 24.65 5.88 -0.72
N VAL A 227 24.48 5.49 0.54
CA VAL A 227 24.54 4.08 0.97
C VAL A 227 23.17 3.40 0.86
N TYR A 228 22.10 4.09 1.24
CA TYR A 228 20.76 3.49 1.43
C TYR A 228 19.73 3.98 0.40
N GLY A 229 20.10 4.93 -0.46
CA GLY A 229 19.19 5.61 -1.38
C GLY A 229 18.27 6.61 -0.67
N CYS A 230 17.34 7.17 -1.43
CA CYS A 230 16.34 8.15 -0.96
C CYS A 230 15.21 7.49 -0.15
N ARG A 231 15.56 6.91 1.00
CA ARG A 231 14.63 6.18 1.90
C ARG A 231 14.61 6.85 3.28
N PRO A 232 13.79 7.90 3.48
CA PRO A 232 13.83 8.73 4.69
C PRO A 232 13.75 7.94 6.00
N ARG A 233 12.87 6.92 6.10
CA ARG A 233 12.74 6.10 7.32
C ARG A 233 14.04 5.39 7.70
N TYR A 234 14.69 4.77 6.72
CA TYR A 234 15.97 4.07 6.95
C TYR A 234 17.07 5.04 7.36
N ILE A 235 17.10 6.22 6.75
CA ILE A 235 18.08 7.26 7.10
C ILE A 235 17.83 7.75 8.52
N LEU A 236 16.58 8.08 8.88
CA LEU A 236 16.19 8.49 10.23
C LEU A 236 16.60 7.44 11.29
N ASP A 237 16.31 6.16 11.04
CA ASP A 237 16.66 5.07 11.95
C ASP A 237 18.17 4.93 12.15
N LYS A 238 18.97 5.16 11.10
CA LYS A 238 20.42 5.10 11.18
C LYS A 238 21.02 6.32 11.88
N VAL A 239 20.42 7.48 11.68
CA VAL A 239 20.89 8.72 12.30
C VAL A 239 20.53 8.76 13.79
N LYS A 240 19.36 8.24 14.21
CA LYS A 240 18.94 8.15 15.63
C LYS A 240 19.78 7.16 16.46
N LYS A 241 20.44 6.19 15.82
CA LYS A 241 21.28 5.17 16.47
C LYS A 241 22.74 5.60 16.64
N VAL A 242 23.08 6.83 16.29
CA VAL A 242 24.39 7.47 16.46
C VAL A 242 24.26 8.54 17.52
#